data_AF-A0A4Q4N7C9-F1
#
_entry.id   AF-A0A4Q4N7C9-F1
#
_cell.length_a   1.000
_cell.length_b   1.000
_cell.length_c   1.000
_cell.angle_alpha   90.00
_cell.angle_beta   90.00
_cell.angle_gamma   90.00
#
_symmetry.space_group_name_H-M   'P 1'
#
loop_
_entity.id
_entity.type
_entity.pdbx_description
1 polymer ?
#
loop_
_entity_poly.entity_id
_entity_poly.type
_entity_poly.pdbx_seq_one_letter_code
_entity_poly.pdbx_strand_id
1 'polypeptide(L)'
;MPTFSLGRLGRFQISRLPPPNTSSPIKQHDLPSSPPPEYTKIAENETKYHAPSQAQPPECKIEQLRRFLIEIVAITLGANFDELNAALHDIPIPTGTNTILCDDERANLLSLSSLVRKVHKRFLDNEKTRIDRKDEEKILATITKPVDSLNPGGNFTIPWYSLDMIGWYGEEVRSPSGTSWASTIPGFWERAPYRYSSNNEEPFEDSMRAFCHLFDSMAPNDEVHGILREAWDDSRRRCGLGDLGPPGMCWPLRGGYQDMGKSLQRMTPLKPRVGVGRLRIGP
;
A
#
# COMPACT_ATOMS: atom_id res chain seq x y z
N MET A 1 -45.95 2.17 -23.58
CA MET A 1 -46.28 0.91 -22.87
C MET A 1 -45.78 -0.25 -23.72
N PRO A 2 -45.03 -1.22 -23.19
CA PRO A 2 -44.64 -2.41 -23.95
C PRO A 2 -45.83 -3.38 -24.07
N THR A 3 -46.03 -3.95 -25.25
CA THR A 3 -47.02 -5.00 -25.49
C THR A 3 -46.31 -6.36 -25.45
N PHE A 4 -46.86 -7.31 -24.69
CA PHE A 4 -46.31 -8.66 -24.57
C PHE A 4 -47.11 -9.62 -25.44
N SER A 5 -46.44 -10.41 -26.27
CA SER A 5 -47.03 -11.54 -26.98
C SER A 5 -46.27 -12.83 -26.71
N LEU A 6 -47.00 -13.93 -26.58
CA LEU A 6 -46.46 -15.25 -26.23
C LEU A 6 -46.09 -16.02 -27.52
N GLY A 7 -44.80 -16.29 -27.73
CA GLY A 7 -44.34 -17.14 -28.83
C GLY A 7 -44.51 -18.64 -28.51
N ARG A 8 -44.66 -19.48 -29.55
CA ARG A 8 -44.95 -20.93 -29.49
C ARG A 8 -43.91 -21.82 -28.78
N LEU A 9 -42.84 -21.27 -28.19
CA LEU A 9 -41.81 -22.00 -27.45
C LEU A 9 -41.38 -21.32 -26.13
N GLY A 10 -42.23 -20.45 -25.56
CA GLY A 10 -42.04 -19.96 -24.18
C GLY A 10 -40.83 -19.04 -23.94
N ARG A 11 -40.29 -18.39 -24.98
CA ARG A 11 -39.30 -17.31 -24.83
C ARG A 11 -39.95 -15.95 -25.07
N PHE A 12 -39.69 -15.00 -24.16
CA PHE A 12 -40.09 -13.61 -24.32
C PHE A 12 -39.21 -12.93 -25.39
N GLN A 13 -39.82 -12.37 -26.43
CA GLN A 13 -39.16 -11.45 -27.35
C GLN A 13 -39.63 -10.02 -27.05
N ILE A 14 -38.67 -9.11 -26.82
CA ILE A 14 -38.94 -7.68 -26.68
C ILE A 14 -38.58 -7.03 -28.01
N SER A 15 -39.58 -6.74 -28.85
CA SER A 15 -39.39 -5.93 -30.06
C SER A 15 -39.44 -4.46 -29.68
N ARG A 16 -38.30 -3.76 -29.73
CA ARG A 16 -38.27 -2.29 -29.66
C ARG A 16 -38.37 -1.73 -31.08
N LEU A 17 -39.39 -0.91 -31.32
CA LEU A 17 -39.47 -0.07 -32.52
C LEU A 17 -38.26 0.90 -32.54
N PRO A 18 -37.68 1.20 -33.71
CA PRO A 18 -36.61 2.19 -33.81
C PRO A 18 -37.17 3.60 -33.56
N PRO A 19 -36.44 4.47 -32.82
CA PRO A 19 -36.86 5.85 -32.63
C PRO A 19 -36.67 6.68 -33.90
N PRO A 20 -37.46 7.75 -34.11
CA PRO A 20 -37.34 8.61 -35.27
C PRO A 20 -36.08 9.49 -35.18
N ASN A 21 -35.45 9.68 -36.34
CA ASN A 21 -34.28 10.50 -36.55
C ASN A 21 -34.53 11.97 -36.16
N THR A 22 -33.88 12.43 -35.09
CA THR A 22 -33.41 13.80 -34.96
C THR A 22 -32.20 13.86 -34.04
N SER A 23 -31.22 14.68 -34.44
CA SER A 23 -30.13 15.23 -33.62
C SER A 23 -28.85 14.39 -33.49
N SER A 24 -27.92 14.69 -34.41
CA SER A 24 -26.46 14.65 -34.36
C SER A 24 -25.73 13.56 -33.52
N PRO A 25 -24.82 12.78 -34.14
CA PRO A 25 -23.98 11.84 -33.40
C PRO A 25 -22.92 12.60 -32.60
N ILE A 26 -23.00 12.52 -31.27
CA ILE A 26 -21.79 12.64 -30.44
C ILE A 26 -20.93 11.45 -30.82
N LYS A 27 -19.84 11.72 -31.55
CA LYS A 27 -18.75 10.77 -31.73
C LYS A 27 -18.34 10.28 -30.35
N GLN A 28 -18.67 9.04 -30.01
CA GLN A 28 -17.91 8.29 -29.03
C GLN A 28 -16.49 8.26 -29.59
N HIS A 29 -15.64 9.13 -29.06
CA HIS A 29 -14.21 8.93 -29.19
C HIS A 29 -13.93 7.59 -28.53
N ASP A 30 -13.63 6.59 -29.33
CA ASP A 30 -12.80 5.48 -28.93
C ASP A 30 -11.56 6.10 -28.27
N LEU A 31 -11.53 6.13 -26.94
CA LEU A 31 -10.33 6.43 -26.20
C LEU A 31 -9.33 5.35 -26.63
N PRO A 32 -8.17 5.73 -27.20
CA PRO A 32 -7.14 4.75 -27.46
C PRO A 32 -6.79 4.12 -26.11
N SER A 33 -6.94 2.79 -26.02
CA SER A 33 -6.31 1.99 -24.96
C SER A 33 -4.84 2.34 -24.99
N SER A 34 -4.41 3.21 -24.07
CA SER A 34 -3.00 3.49 -23.89
C SER A 34 -2.30 2.17 -23.62
N PRO A 35 -1.13 1.91 -24.23
CA PRO A 35 -0.36 0.74 -23.87
C PRO A 35 -0.03 0.80 -22.37
N PRO A 36 0.00 -0.37 -21.68
CA PRO A 36 0.45 -0.44 -20.29
C PRO A 36 1.86 0.17 -20.16
N PRO A 37 2.24 0.64 -18.96
CA PRO A 37 3.44 1.42 -18.75
C PRO A 37 4.67 0.72 -19.34
N GLU A 38 5.36 1.40 -20.27
CA GLU A 38 6.81 1.25 -20.36
C GLU A 38 7.39 2.01 -19.18
N TYR A 39 7.62 1.29 -18.09
CA TYR A 39 8.67 1.70 -17.17
C TYR A 39 9.92 1.86 -18.02
N THR A 40 10.64 2.96 -17.84
CA THR A 40 12.03 3.01 -18.26
C THR A 40 12.64 1.73 -17.71
N LYS A 41 12.91 0.76 -18.60
CA LYS A 41 13.71 -0.40 -18.23
C LYS A 41 14.93 0.22 -17.61
N ILE A 42 15.10 0.05 -16.30
CA ILE A 42 16.40 0.31 -15.71
C ILE A 42 17.27 -0.70 -16.43
N ALA A 43 17.99 -0.21 -17.44
CA ALA A 43 18.64 -1.06 -18.40
C ALA A 43 19.52 -2.03 -17.62
N GLU A 44 19.32 -3.32 -17.91
CA GLU A 44 20.12 -4.41 -17.41
C GLU A 44 21.59 -4.06 -17.57
N ASN A 45 22.24 -3.70 -16.46
CA ASN A 45 23.67 -3.84 -16.15
C ASN A 45 23.90 -3.08 -14.84
N GLU A 46 23.95 -3.80 -13.72
CA GLU A 46 24.21 -3.25 -12.38
C GLU A 46 23.19 -2.20 -11.91
N THR A 47 22.02 -2.61 -11.40
CA THR A 47 21.24 -1.75 -10.49
C THR A 47 21.97 -1.65 -9.15
N LYS A 48 23.12 -0.96 -9.17
CA LYS A 48 23.75 -0.49 -7.96
C LYS A 48 22.76 0.51 -7.35
N TYR A 49 22.27 0.17 -6.18
CA TYR A 49 21.40 1.08 -5.45
C TYR A 49 22.27 2.26 -5.01
N HIS A 50 21.78 3.45 -5.29
CA HIS A 50 22.50 4.68 -5.06
C HIS A 50 21.70 5.49 -4.04
N ALA A 51 22.14 5.40 -2.79
CA ALA A 51 21.74 6.30 -1.71
C ALA A 51 22.79 7.42 -1.58
N PRO A 52 22.45 8.60 -1.04
CA PRO A 52 23.45 9.59 -0.66
C PRO A 52 24.38 9.02 0.40
N SER A 53 25.64 9.48 0.45
CA SER A 53 26.63 9.04 1.46
C SER A 53 26.20 9.28 2.91
N GLN A 54 25.25 10.20 3.10
CA GLN A 54 24.66 10.62 4.37
C GLN A 54 23.53 9.69 4.84
N ALA A 55 23.06 8.76 3.99
CA ALA A 55 22.10 7.74 4.37
C ALA A 55 22.78 6.77 5.35
N GLN A 56 22.61 7.03 6.64
CA GLN A 56 23.02 6.14 7.72
C GLN A 56 21.79 5.54 8.39
N PRO A 57 21.84 4.26 8.83
CA PRO A 57 20.72 3.62 9.51
C PRO A 57 20.32 4.42 10.76
N PRO A 58 19.03 4.78 10.93
CA PRO A 58 18.57 5.36 12.17
C PRO A 58 18.72 4.37 13.33
N GLU A 59 19.22 4.85 14.48
CA GLU A 59 19.25 4.03 15.71
C GLU A 59 17.83 3.73 16.22
N CYS A 60 16.91 4.68 16.02
CA CYS A 60 15.52 4.57 16.42
C CYS A 60 14.73 3.63 15.51
N LYS A 61 14.07 2.62 16.09
CA LYS A 61 13.24 1.66 15.34
C LYS A 61 12.01 2.27 14.68
N ILE A 62 11.46 3.34 15.26
CA ILE A 62 10.34 4.07 14.67
C ILE A 62 10.79 4.78 13.39
N GLU A 63 11.94 5.44 13.42
CA GLU A 63 12.53 6.11 12.25
C GLU A 63 12.94 5.11 11.17
N GLN A 64 13.55 3.99 11.57
CA GLN A 64 13.91 2.92 10.64
C GLN A 64 12.67 2.36 9.92
N LEU A 65 11.60 2.08 10.66
CA LEU A 65 10.35 1.62 10.05
C LEU A 65 9.73 2.69 9.14
N ARG A 66 9.75 3.96 9.57
CA ARG A 66 9.27 5.09 8.78
C ARG A 66 9.98 5.15 7.42
N ARG A 67 11.32 5.08 7.41
CA ARG A 67 12.09 5.05 6.15
C ARG A 67 11.75 3.84 5.28
N PHE A 68 11.55 2.66 5.87
CA PHE A 68 11.12 1.48 5.11
C PHE A 68 9.77 1.68 4.42
N LEU A 69 8.80 2.28 5.11
CA LEU A 69 7.49 2.55 4.54
C LEU A 69 7.57 3.62 3.44
N ILE A 70 8.33 4.70 3.65
CA ILE A 70 8.57 5.74 2.64
C ILE A 70 9.23 5.15 1.39
N GLU A 71 10.26 4.31 1.53
CA GLU A 71 10.91 3.61 0.42
C GLU A 71 9.89 2.82 -0.40
N ILE A 72 9.06 2.00 0.26
CA ILE A 72 8.04 1.19 -0.41
C ILE A 72 7.04 2.07 -1.17
N VAL A 73 6.58 3.17 -0.56
CA VAL A 73 5.69 4.13 -1.20
C VAL A 73 6.35 4.82 -2.39
N ALA A 74 7.57 5.29 -2.22
CA ALA A 74 8.34 5.98 -3.26
C ALA A 74 8.54 5.08 -4.49
N ILE A 75 8.91 3.81 -4.29
CA ILE A 75 9.02 2.82 -5.38
C ILE A 75 7.65 2.60 -6.04
N THR A 76 6.59 2.45 -5.24
CA THR A 76 5.26 2.13 -5.76
C THR A 76 4.69 3.25 -6.61
N LEU A 77 4.85 4.50 -6.18
CA LEU A 77 4.28 5.68 -6.86
C LEU A 77 5.23 6.29 -7.89
N GLY A 78 6.50 5.89 -7.88
CA GLY A 78 7.56 6.47 -8.71
C GLY A 78 7.94 7.87 -8.28
N ALA A 79 8.14 8.08 -6.98
CA ALA A 79 8.56 9.37 -6.43
C ALA A 79 10.00 9.71 -6.80
N ASN A 80 10.34 11.01 -6.79
CA ASN A 80 11.70 11.47 -7.03
C ASN A 80 12.59 11.19 -5.82
N PHE A 81 13.49 10.20 -5.94
CA PHE A 81 14.42 9.82 -4.88
C PHE A 81 15.45 10.90 -4.58
N ASP A 82 15.83 11.73 -5.56
CA ASP A 82 16.79 12.81 -5.33
C ASP A 82 16.17 13.87 -4.40
N GLU A 83 14.94 14.29 -4.67
CA GLU A 83 14.19 15.22 -3.80
C GLU A 83 13.90 14.62 -2.42
N LEU A 84 13.50 13.34 -2.36
CA LEU A 84 13.28 12.67 -1.08
C LEU A 84 14.55 12.64 -0.22
N ASN A 85 15.69 12.31 -0.84
CA ASN A 85 16.98 12.28 -0.13
C ASN A 85 17.41 13.68 0.33
N ALA A 86 17.17 14.72 -0.49
CA ALA A 86 17.41 16.10 -0.10
C ALA A 86 16.60 16.48 1.15
N ALA A 87 15.29 16.22 1.12
CA ALA A 87 14.34 16.56 2.18
C ALA A 87 14.51 15.72 3.46
N LEU A 88 14.94 14.45 3.35
CA LEU A 88 15.16 13.57 4.51
C LEU A 88 16.49 13.84 5.22
N HIS A 89 17.49 14.33 4.50
CA HIS A 89 18.84 14.52 5.03
C HIS A 89 19.26 15.98 5.18
N ASP A 90 18.42 16.93 4.77
CA ASP A 90 18.72 18.37 4.74
C ASP A 90 20.03 18.64 3.96
N ILE A 91 20.09 18.09 2.74
CA ILE A 91 21.26 18.19 1.85
C ILE A 91 20.85 18.79 0.50
N PRO A 92 21.81 19.36 -0.27
CA PRO A 92 21.55 19.70 -1.67
C PRO A 92 21.03 18.50 -2.45
N ILE A 93 20.15 18.74 -3.42
CA ILE A 93 19.53 17.70 -4.25
C ILE A 93 20.64 16.84 -4.89
N PRO A 94 20.79 15.56 -4.49
CA PRO A 94 21.74 14.65 -5.11
C PRO A 94 21.29 14.34 -6.54
N THR A 95 22.10 13.62 -7.31
CA THR A 95 21.75 13.27 -8.69
C THR A 95 21.83 11.76 -8.88
N GLY A 96 20.75 11.18 -9.37
CA GLY A 96 20.70 9.78 -9.78
C GLY A 96 20.57 8.78 -8.62
N THR A 97 20.05 9.22 -7.48
CA THR A 97 19.65 8.31 -6.42
C THR A 97 18.39 7.54 -6.80
N ASN A 98 18.26 6.31 -6.30
CA ASN A 98 17.13 5.42 -6.59
C ASN A 98 16.62 4.66 -5.35
N THR A 99 17.08 5.09 -4.17
CA THR A 99 16.67 4.59 -2.86
C THR A 99 16.97 5.65 -1.82
N ILE A 100 16.21 5.66 -0.72
CA ILE A 100 16.53 6.46 0.48
C ILE A 100 17.27 5.63 1.55
N LEU A 101 17.46 4.35 1.30
CA LEU A 101 18.00 3.39 2.26
C LEU A 101 19.46 3.06 1.92
N CYS A 102 20.31 3.01 2.94
CA CYS A 102 21.65 2.46 2.77
C CYS A 102 21.62 0.93 2.59
N ASP A 103 22.74 0.32 2.22
CA ASP A 103 22.81 -1.12 1.95
C ASP A 103 22.39 -1.99 3.16
N ASP A 104 22.79 -1.60 4.37
CA ASP A 104 22.39 -2.30 5.60
C ASP A 104 20.88 -2.18 5.87
N GLU A 105 20.30 -1.00 5.64
CA GLU A 105 18.85 -0.78 5.77
C GLU A 105 18.07 -1.62 4.75
N ARG A 106 18.54 -1.67 3.50
CA ARG A 106 17.93 -2.49 2.44
C ARG A 106 18.01 -3.98 2.74
N ALA A 107 19.16 -4.45 3.21
CA ALA A 107 19.34 -5.84 3.63
C ALA A 107 18.39 -6.18 4.81
N ASN A 108 18.25 -5.26 5.76
CA ASN A 108 17.33 -5.39 6.88
C ASN A 108 15.86 -5.44 6.44
N LEU A 109 15.44 -4.54 5.55
CA LEU A 109 14.09 -4.51 5.00
C LEU A 109 13.79 -5.80 4.21
N LEU A 110 14.75 -6.30 3.42
CA LEU A 110 14.60 -7.55 2.69
C LEU A 110 14.48 -8.77 3.63
N SER A 111 15.27 -8.81 4.70
CA SER A 111 15.16 -9.84 5.74
C SER A 111 13.80 -9.77 6.45
N LEU A 112 13.35 -8.56 6.77
CA LEU A 112 12.08 -8.33 7.45
C LEU A 112 10.89 -8.71 6.55
N SER A 113 10.94 -8.36 5.26
CA SER A 113 9.97 -8.77 4.25
C SER A 113 9.87 -10.30 4.15
N SER A 114 11.04 -10.98 4.08
CA SER A 114 11.10 -12.44 4.03
C SER A 114 10.48 -13.08 5.29
N LEU A 115 10.70 -12.49 6.46
CA LEU A 115 10.12 -12.93 7.73
C LEU A 115 8.60 -12.75 7.75
N VAL A 116 8.10 -11.57 7.35
CA VAL A 116 6.66 -11.29 7.26
C VAL A 116 5.98 -12.29 6.34
N ARG A 117 6.55 -12.56 5.15
CA ARG A 117 6.02 -13.56 4.20
C ARG A 117 6.05 -14.98 4.75
N LYS A 118 7.12 -15.37 5.45
CA LYS A 118 7.22 -16.69 6.12
C LYS A 118 6.05 -16.89 7.09
N VAL A 119 5.75 -15.87 7.91
CA VAL A 119 4.64 -15.92 8.87
C VAL A 119 3.29 -15.84 8.16
N HIS A 120 3.13 -14.92 7.21
CA HIS A 120 1.91 -14.73 6.41
C HIS A 120 1.49 -16.01 5.68
N LYS A 121 2.44 -16.75 5.11
CA LYS A 121 2.17 -18.06 4.49
C LYS A 121 1.49 -19.04 5.45
N ARG A 122 1.89 -19.07 6.72
CA ARG A 122 1.22 -19.91 7.74
C ARG A 122 -0.22 -19.47 8.00
N PHE A 123 -0.56 -18.19 7.83
CA PHE A 123 -1.95 -17.74 7.89
C PHE A 123 -2.76 -18.19 6.68
N LEU A 124 -2.18 -18.13 5.47
CA LEU A 124 -2.81 -18.62 4.25
C LEU A 124 -3.06 -20.14 4.29
N ASP A 125 -2.08 -20.89 4.78
CA ASP A 125 -2.14 -22.36 4.88
C ASP A 125 -2.96 -22.84 6.09
N ASN A 126 -3.52 -21.92 6.89
CA ASN A 126 -4.22 -22.20 8.15
C ASN A 126 -3.38 -22.97 9.19
N GLU A 127 -2.07 -22.72 9.21
CA GLU A 127 -1.06 -23.36 10.08
C GLU A 127 -0.56 -22.42 11.18
N LYS A 128 -1.45 -21.57 11.73
CA LYS A 128 -1.09 -20.51 12.69
C LYS A 128 -0.35 -21.03 13.93
N THR A 129 -0.61 -22.27 14.36
CA THR A 129 0.05 -22.92 15.50
C THR A 129 1.50 -23.32 15.24
N ARG A 130 1.96 -23.31 13.98
CA ARG A 130 3.33 -23.65 13.56
C ARG A 130 4.24 -22.44 13.43
N ILE A 131 3.75 -21.24 13.75
CA ILE A 131 4.55 -20.02 13.71
C ILE A 131 5.50 -20.05 14.91
N ASP A 132 6.79 -19.78 14.65
CA ASP A 132 7.76 -19.65 15.73
C ASP A 132 7.48 -18.35 16.50
N ARG A 133 7.34 -18.46 17.81
CA ARG A 133 7.12 -17.31 18.70
C ARG A 133 8.20 -16.24 18.54
N LYS A 134 9.45 -16.62 18.25
CA LYS A 134 10.54 -15.64 18.01
C LYS A 134 10.32 -14.82 16.76
N ASP A 135 9.72 -15.41 15.72
CA ASP A 135 9.36 -14.70 14.49
C ASP A 135 8.26 -13.68 14.77
N GLU A 136 7.23 -14.08 15.53
CA GLU A 136 6.15 -13.18 15.94
C GLU A 136 6.68 -12.03 16.80
N GLU A 137 7.49 -12.33 17.81
CA GLU A 137 8.10 -11.32 18.69
C GLU A 137 8.97 -10.35 17.91
N LYS A 138 9.74 -10.84 16.92
CA LYS A 138 10.55 -9.99 16.04
C LYS A 138 9.67 -9.07 15.20
N ILE A 139 8.64 -9.59 14.53
CA ILE A 139 7.69 -8.77 13.75
C ILE A 139 7.01 -7.72 14.63
N LEU A 140 6.58 -8.11 15.83
CA LEU A 140 5.95 -7.21 16.81
C LEU A 140 6.88 -6.07 17.20
N ALA A 141 8.14 -6.38 17.48
CA ALA A 141 9.14 -5.42 17.91
C ALA A 141 9.58 -4.47 16.78
N THR A 142 9.64 -4.94 15.54
CA THR A 142 10.16 -4.15 14.40
C THR A 142 9.10 -3.48 13.55
N ILE A 143 7.86 -3.96 13.55
CA ILE A 143 6.76 -3.41 12.74
C ILE A 143 5.63 -2.95 13.65
N THR A 144 4.92 -3.86 14.31
CA THR A 144 3.65 -3.54 14.96
C THR A 144 3.78 -2.43 16.02
N LYS A 145 4.72 -2.57 16.96
CA LYS A 145 4.92 -1.56 18.02
C LYS A 145 5.41 -0.20 17.46
N PRO A 146 6.40 -0.16 16.54
CA PRO A 146 6.78 1.13 15.96
C PRO A 146 5.66 1.78 15.12
N VAL A 147 4.86 1.02 14.36
CA VAL A 147 3.70 1.58 13.63
C VAL A 147 2.70 2.22 14.58
N ASP A 148 2.40 1.57 15.72
CA ASP A 148 1.46 2.14 16.69
C ASP A 148 1.91 3.52 17.19
N SER A 149 3.22 3.80 17.19
CA SER A 149 3.79 5.10 17.54
C SER A 149 3.72 6.12 16.39
N LEU A 150 3.69 5.66 15.14
CA LEU A 150 3.51 6.49 13.93
C LEU A 150 2.04 6.85 13.67
N ASN A 151 1.10 6.25 14.39
CA ASN A 151 -0.34 6.35 14.15
C ASN A 151 -1.07 7.08 15.30
N PRO A 152 -0.84 8.39 15.51
CA PRO A 152 -1.45 9.12 16.61
C PRO A 152 -2.98 9.21 16.50
N GLY A 153 -3.53 9.09 15.29
CA GLY A 153 -4.97 9.08 15.02
C GLY A 153 -5.68 7.76 15.40
N GLY A 154 -4.93 6.74 15.82
CA GLY A 154 -5.50 5.46 16.27
C GLY A 154 -6.16 4.65 15.16
N ASN A 155 -5.77 4.84 13.90
CA ASN A 155 -6.31 4.06 12.80
C ASN A 155 -5.81 2.61 12.89
N PHE A 156 -6.67 1.71 13.38
CA PHE A 156 -6.33 0.32 13.64
C PHE A 156 -5.90 -0.49 12.38
N THR A 157 -6.12 0.04 11.18
CA THR A 157 -5.74 -0.61 9.91
C THR A 157 -4.30 -0.37 9.49
N ILE A 158 -3.65 0.71 9.95
CA ILE A 158 -2.27 1.05 9.56
C ILE A 158 -1.28 -0.09 9.89
N PRO A 159 -1.28 -0.68 11.11
CA PRO A 159 -0.38 -1.79 11.42
C PRO A 159 -0.54 -2.99 10.48
N TRP A 160 -1.76 -3.29 10.05
CA TRP A 160 -2.03 -4.41 9.15
C TRP A 160 -1.58 -4.10 7.72
N TYR A 161 -1.79 -2.85 7.29
CA TYR A 161 -1.36 -2.37 5.98
C TYR A 161 0.17 -2.27 5.88
N SER A 162 0.86 -1.86 6.94
CA SER A 162 2.33 -1.89 7.00
C SER A 162 2.90 -3.31 6.86
N LEU A 163 2.24 -4.33 7.43
CA LEU A 163 2.63 -5.73 7.21
C LEU A 163 2.49 -6.12 5.74
N ASP A 164 1.38 -5.72 5.10
CA ASP A 164 1.13 -5.97 3.70
C ASP A 164 2.21 -5.32 2.80
N MET A 165 2.50 -4.04 3.03
CA MET A 165 3.55 -3.29 2.34
C MET A 165 4.95 -3.91 2.51
N ILE A 166 5.33 -4.26 3.73
CA ILE A 166 6.64 -4.87 3.98
C ILE A 166 6.70 -6.27 3.36
N GLY A 167 5.63 -7.04 3.43
CA GLY A 167 5.53 -8.34 2.78
C GLY A 167 5.67 -8.26 1.26
N TRP A 168 5.20 -7.18 0.63
CA TRP A 168 5.37 -6.91 -0.79
C TRP A 168 6.84 -6.70 -1.22
N TYR A 169 7.61 -5.90 -0.48
CA TYR A 169 8.94 -5.42 -0.89
C TYR A 169 9.88 -6.53 -1.41
N GLY A 170 9.94 -7.67 -0.72
CA GLY A 170 10.86 -8.77 -1.06
C GLY A 170 10.45 -9.63 -2.27
N GLU A 171 9.22 -9.49 -2.79
CA GLU A 171 8.80 -10.14 -4.05
C GLU A 171 9.34 -9.37 -5.26
N GLU A 172 9.23 -8.05 -5.25
CA GLU A 172 9.44 -7.22 -6.43
C GLU A 172 10.84 -6.65 -6.56
N VAL A 173 11.49 -6.31 -5.46
CA VAL A 173 12.86 -5.77 -5.47
C VAL A 173 13.89 -6.81 -5.93
N ARG A 174 13.52 -8.10 -5.94
CA ARG A 174 14.35 -9.19 -6.48
C ARG A 174 14.12 -9.45 -7.97
N SER A 175 13.16 -8.79 -8.62
CA SER A 175 12.87 -9.05 -10.03
C SER A 175 13.94 -8.40 -10.93
N PRO A 176 14.64 -9.18 -11.79
CA PRO A 176 15.66 -8.64 -12.70
C PRO A 176 15.10 -7.61 -13.69
N SER A 177 13.80 -7.67 -13.98
CA SER A 177 13.12 -6.78 -14.92
C SER A 177 12.68 -5.44 -14.33
N GLY A 178 13.04 -5.17 -13.07
CA GLY A 178 12.46 -4.08 -12.28
C GLY A 178 11.07 -4.40 -11.75
N THR A 179 10.53 -3.50 -10.93
CA THR A 179 9.19 -3.60 -10.35
C THR A 179 8.14 -3.36 -11.43
N SER A 180 7.36 -4.38 -11.77
CA SER A 180 6.22 -4.23 -12.68
C SER A 180 5.07 -3.51 -11.96
N TRP A 181 4.36 -2.59 -12.64
CA TRP A 181 3.16 -1.96 -12.06
C TRP A 181 2.18 -3.00 -11.50
N ALA A 182 1.93 -4.05 -12.29
CA ALA A 182 1.00 -5.11 -12.00
C ALA A 182 1.23 -5.82 -10.68
N SER A 183 2.46 -5.78 -10.20
CA SER A 183 2.87 -6.47 -9.00
C SER A 183 2.98 -5.55 -7.80
N THR A 184 2.89 -4.22 -7.96
CA THR A 184 2.69 -3.27 -6.87
C THR A 184 1.38 -3.53 -6.12
N ILE A 185 1.22 -2.99 -4.90
CA ILE A 185 -0.02 -3.17 -4.13
C ILE A 185 -1.24 -2.61 -4.90
N PRO A 186 -1.24 -1.37 -5.42
CA PRO A 186 -2.36 -0.88 -6.22
C PRO A 186 -2.57 -1.69 -7.50
N GLY A 187 -1.50 -2.02 -8.23
CA GLY A 187 -1.60 -2.80 -9.48
C GLY A 187 -2.12 -4.23 -9.27
N PHE A 188 -1.87 -4.83 -8.10
CA PHE A 188 -2.49 -6.10 -7.71
C PHE A 188 -4.01 -5.97 -7.67
N TRP A 189 -4.53 -4.88 -7.10
CA TRP A 189 -5.97 -4.64 -6.97
C TRP A 189 -6.66 -4.23 -8.27
N GLU A 190 -5.93 -3.57 -9.18
CA GLU A 190 -6.40 -3.29 -10.54
C GLU A 190 -6.69 -4.59 -11.31
N ARG A 191 -5.90 -5.65 -11.07
CA ARG A 191 -5.99 -6.94 -11.79
C ARG A 191 -6.69 -8.04 -11.00
N ALA A 192 -7.03 -7.80 -9.73
CA ALA A 192 -7.54 -8.84 -8.85
C ALA A 192 -8.87 -9.41 -9.40
N PRO A 193 -8.94 -10.72 -9.70
CA PRO A 193 -10.12 -11.33 -10.32
C PRO A 193 -11.32 -11.45 -9.38
N TYR A 194 -11.15 -11.15 -8.09
CA TYR A 194 -12.18 -11.27 -7.07
C TYR A 194 -12.59 -9.90 -6.55
N ARG A 195 -13.84 -9.50 -6.80
CA ARG A 195 -14.52 -8.50 -5.98
C ARG A 195 -14.63 -9.07 -4.56
N TYR A 196 -13.84 -8.56 -3.63
CA TYR A 196 -14.00 -8.91 -2.22
C TYR A 196 -15.44 -8.56 -1.77
N SER A 197 -16.03 -9.41 -0.93
CA SER A 197 -17.46 -9.40 -0.65
C SER A 197 -17.97 -8.10 -0.01
N SER A 198 -19.09 -7.64 -0.57
CA SER A 198 -20.07 -6.64 -0.10
C SER A 198 -19.56 -5.21 0.17
N ASN A 199 -19.76 -4.35 -0.83
CA ASN A 199 -19.99 -2.89 -0.78
C ASN A 199 -18.88 -1.95 -1.28
N ASN A 200 -17.63 -2.39 -1.49
CA ASN A 200 -16.62 -1.54 -2.14
C ASN A 200 -16.48 -1.93 -3.61
N GLU A 201 -17.02 -1.10 -4.49
CA GLU A 201 -17.03 -1.33 -5.94
C GLU A 201 -15.66 -1.07 -6.61
N GLU A 202 -14.70 -0.50 -5.85
CA GLU A 202 -13.48 0.16 -6.36
C GLU A 202 -12.22 -0.16 -5.52
N PRO A 203 -11.75 -1.43 -5.48
CA PRO A 203 -10.61 -1.84 -4.64
C PRO A 203 -9.28 -1.21 -5.07
N PHE A 204 -9.13 -0.87 -6.35
CA PHE A 204 -7.95 -0.21 -6.87
C PHE A 204 -7.86 1.24 -6.36
N GLU A 205 -8.95 1.98 -6.50
CA GLU A 205 -9.10 3.36 -6.03
C GLU A 205 -8.94 3.43 -4.51
N ASP A 206 -9.54 2.50 -3.77
CA ASP A 206 -9.32 2.37 -2.33
C ASP A 206 -7.86 2.15 -1.98
N SER A 207 -7.17 1.28 -2.74
CA SER A 207 -5.73 1.05 -2.53
C SER A 207 -4.93 2.32 -2.76
N MET A 208 -5.24 3.08 -3.81
CA MET A 208 -4.64 4.38 -4.05
C MET A 208 -4.93 5.37 -2.91
N ARG A 209 -6.18 5.45 -2.42
CA ARG A 209 -6.55 6.28 -1.26
C ARG A 209 -5.74 5.90 -0.01
N ALA A 210 -5.53 4.60 0.24
CA ALA A 210 -4.79 4.10 1.41
C ALA A 210 -3.34 4.60 1.46
N PHE A 211 -2.65 4.67 0.32
CA PHE A 211 -1.30 5.25 0.26
C PHE A 211 -1.30 6.72 0.71
N CYS A 212 -2.23 7.52 0.21
CA CYS A 212 -2.37 8.93 0.61
C CYS A 212 -2.62 9.07 2.13
N HIS A 213 -3.38 8.16 2.73
CA HIS A 213 -3.63 8.17 4.18
C HIS A 213 -2.37 7.95 5.02
N LEU A 214 -1.44 7.13 4.52
CA LEU A 214 -0.22 6.81 5.24
C LEU A 214 0.71 8.02 5.36
N PHE A 215 0.62 8.99 4.45
CA PHE A 215 1.55 10.13 4.40
C PHE A 215 1.51 10.93 5.69
N ASP A 216 0.32 11.16 6.24
CA ASP A 216 0.13 11.91 7.49
C ASP A 216 0.75 11.21 8.71
N SER A 217 0.94 9.89 8.63
CA SER A 217 1.52 9.07 9.71
C SER A 217 3.03 8.87 9.55
N MET A 218 3.54 8.90 8.32
CA MET A 218 4.94 8.52 8.03
C MET A 218 5.82 9.66 7.52
N ALA A 219 5.28 10.75 6.98
CA ALA A 219 6.12 11.86 6.55
C ALA A 219 6.73 12.56 7.77
N PRO A 220 8.06 12.66 7.89
CA PRO A 220 8.71 13.29 9.04
C PRO A 220 8.64 14.83 9.00
N ASN A 221 8.35 15.42 7.84
CA ASN A 221 8.23 16.86 7.63
C ASN A 221 7.31 17.14 6.42
N ASP A 222 6.94 18.41 6.25
CA ASP A 222 6.03 18.87 5.18
C ASP A 222 6.62 18.69 3.78
N GLU A 223 7.95 18.75 3.65
CA GLU A 223 8.63 18.61 2.35
C GLU A 223 8.54 17.16 1.83
N VAL A 224 8.84 16.17 2.67
CA VAL A 224 8.64 14.75 2.35
C VAL A 224 7.17 14.46 2.08
N HIS A 225 6.24 15.06 2.85
CA HIS A 225 4.81 14.91 2.60
C HIS A 225 4.42 15.43 1.20
N GLY A 226 4.92 16.61 0.83
CA GLY A 226 4.71 17.23 -0.46
C GLY A 226 5.19 16.36 -1.61
N ILE A 227 6.42 15.85 -1.54
CA ILE A 227 7.01 14.99 -2.59
C ILE A 227 6.20 13.70 -2.77
N LEU A 228 5.81 13.05 -1.67
CA LEU A 228 4.99 11.82 -1.73
C LEU A 228 3.59 12.10 -2.28
N ARG A 229 3.00 13.25 -1.93
CA ARG A 229 1.69 13.69 -2.43
C ARG A 229 1.73 13.99 -3.93
N GLU A 230 2.78 14.64 -4.41
CA GLU A 230 2.97 14.90 -5.83
C GLU A 230 3.12 13.58 -6.61
N ALA A 231 3.96 12.67 -6.13
CA ALA A 231 4.13 11.35 -6.74
C ALA A 231 2.81 10.54 -6.76
N TRP A 232 2.02 10.63 -5.69
CA TRP A 232 0.69 10.03 -5.63
C TRP A 232 -0.26 10.64 -6.67
N ASP A 233 -0.30 11.97 -6.77
CA ASP A 233 -1.15 12.68 -7.71
C ASP A 233 -0.79 12.36 -9.17
N ASP A 234 0.51 12.28 -9.48
CA ASP A 234 1.00 11.83 -10.78
C ASP A 234 0.63 10.37 -11.06
N SER A 235 0.82 9.47 -10.10
CA SER A 235 0.42 8.08 -10.26
C SER A 235 -1.08 7.95 -10.49
N ARG A 236 -1.90 8.65 -9.70
CA ARG A 236 -3.37 8.70 -9.83
C ARG A 236 -3.78 9.20 -11.22
N ARG A 237 -3.21 10.31 -11.70
CA ARG A 237 -3.48 10.86 -13.03
C ARG A 237 -3.10 9.88 -14.14
N ARG A 238 -1.94 9.23 -14.04
CA ARG A 238 -1.47 8.23 -15.03
C ARG A 238 -2.40 7.02 -15.13
N CYS A 239 -3.00 6.61 -14.02
CA CYS A 239 -4.00 5.54 -13.98
C CYS A 239 -5.40 5.98 -14.42
N GLY A 240 -5.57 7.23 -14.89
CA GLY A 240 -6.86 7.76 -15.33
C GLY A 240 -7.86 8.00 -14.19
N LEU A 241 -7.39 8.04 -12.95
CA LEU A 241 -8.24 8.24 -11.79
C LEU A 241 -8.57 9.72 -11.60
N GLY A 242 -9.85 10.01 -11.35
CA GLY A 242 -10.33 11.33 -10.94
C GLY A 242 -9.89 11.70 -9.52
N ASP A 243 -10.47 12.76 -8.96
CA ASP A 243 -10.28 13.04 -7.54
C ASP A 243 -10.87 11.89 -6.71
N LEU A 244 -10.04 11.30 -5.85
CA LEU A 244 -10.42 10.13 -5.05
C LEU A 244 -10.96 10.51 -3.68
N GLY A 245 -10.92 11.80 -3.32
CA GLY A 245 -11.33 12.29 -2.00
C GLY A 245 -10.42 11.79 -0.87
N PRO A 246 -10.73 12.16 0.38
CA PRO A 246 -9.93 11.74 1.53
C PRO A 246 -10.14 10.25 1.84
N PRO A 247 -9.07 9.51 2.18
CA PRO A 247 -9.18 8.13 2.61
C PRO A 247 -9.92 7.98 3.94
N GLY A 248 -10.79 6.98 4.04
CA GLY A 248 -11.42 6.59 5.31
C GLY A 248 -10.58 5.61 6.15
N MET A 249 -9.75 4.77 5.52
CA MET A 249 -8.91 3.76 6.17
C MET A 249 -7.81 3.22 5.23
N CYS A 250 -6.81 2.54 5.78
CA CYS A 250 -5.80 1.84 4.98
C CYS A 250 -6.33 0.45 4.55
N TRP A 251 -6.99 0.41 3.40
CA TRP A 251 -7.65 -0.76 2.81
C TRP A 251 -7.68 -0.62 1.28
N PRO A 252 -7.72 -1.69 0.46
CA PRO A 252 -7.76 -3.13 0.78
C PRO A 252 -6.42 -3.76 1.18
N LEU A 253 -6.52 -4.85 1.95
CA LEU A 253 -5.39 -5.71 2.35
C LEU A 253 -5.41 -7.01 1.55
N ARG A 254 -4.24 -7.46 1.09
CA ARG A 254 -4.10 -8.77 0.45
C ARG A 254 -4.45 -9.86 1.48
N GLY A 255 -5.04 -10.96 1.00
CA GLY A 255 -5.62 -11.99 1.87
C GLY A 255 -4.67 -12.46 2.97
N GLY A 256 -5.15 -12.66 4.19
CA GLY A 256 -4.37 -13.16 5.33
C GLY A 256 -3.64 -12.10 6.18
N TYR A 257 -3.31 -10.92 5.65
CA TYR A 257 -2.62 -9.88 6.43
C TYR A 257 -3.45 -9.30 7.56
N GLN A 258 -4.77 -9.15 7.36
CA GLN A 258 -5.69 -8.72 8.41
C GLN A 258 -5.70 -9.69 9.60
N ASP A 259 -5.78 -10.99 9.32
CA ASP A 259 -5.79 -12.04 10.35
C ASP A 259 -4.45 -12.11 11.09
N MET A 260 -3.35 -11.99 10.35
CA MET A 260 -2.00 -11.92 10.92
C MET A 260 -1.86 -10.72 11.85
N GLY A 261 -2.25 -9.53 11.39
CA GLY A 261 -2.20 -8.31 12.19
C GLY A 261 -3.03 -8.40 13.47
N LYS A 262 -4.26 -8.91 13.38
CA LYS A 262 -5.11 -9.16 14.56
C LYS A 262 -4.48 -10.15 15.54
N SER A 263 -3.84 -11.21 15.04
CA SER A 263 -3.17 -12.21 15.88
C SER A 263 -2.00 -11.59 16.65
N LEU A 264 -1.14 -10.85 15.95
CA LEU A 264 0.02 -10.18 16.55
C LEU A 264 -0.39 -9.13 17.59
N GLN A 265 -1.45 -8.35 17.33
CA GLN A 265 -1.95 -7.38 18.30
C GLN A 265 -2.41 -8.04 19.61
N ARG A 266 -3.04 -9.21 19.56
CA ARG A 266 -3.45 -9.96 20.77
C ARG A 266 -2.28 -10.45 21.62
N MET A 267 -1.08 -10.60 21.03
CA MET A 267 0.12 -10.98 21.77
C MET A 267 0.77 -9.81 22.53
N THR A 268 0.39 -8.57 22.21
CA THR A 268 0.88 -7.40 22.95
C THR A 268 0.20 -7.36 24.32
N PRO A 269 0.95 -7.39 25.45
CA PRO A 269 0.34 -7.24 26.75
C PRO A 269 -0.44 -5.92 26.80
N LEU A 270 -1.73 -5.99 27.13
CA LEU A 270 -2.52 -4.80 27.45
C LEU A 270 -1.74 -4.03 28.53
N LYS A 271 -1.40 -2.75 28.27
CA LYS A 271 -0.82 -1.87 29.29
C LYS A 271 -1.62 -2.06 30.58
N PRO A 272 -0.98 -2.27 31.75
CA PRO A 272 -1.71 -2.32 33.00
C PRO A 272 -2.50 -1.02 33.10
N ARG A 273 -3.83 -1.13 33.18
CA ARG A 273 -4.66 0.01 33.56
C ARG A 273 -4.11 0.50 34.88
N VAL A 274 -3.55 1.70 34.90
CA VAL A 274 -3.19 2.38 36.14
C VAL A 274 -4.49 2.48 36.91
N GLY A 275 -4.69 1.55 37.85
CA GLY A 275 -5.80 1.61 38.78
C GLY A 275 -5.61 2.89 39.54
N VAL A 276 -6.49 3.87 39.30
CA VAL A 276 -6.59 5.05 40.14
C VAL A 276 -6.95 4.53 41.52
N GLY A 277 -5.91 4.33 42.35
CA GLY A 277 -6.04 3.90 43.72
C GLY A 277 -6.86 4.96 44.43
N ARG A 278 -8.09 4.62 44.80
CA ARG A 278 -8.85 5.39 45.78
C ARG A 278 -7.97 5.48 47.03
N LEU A 279 -7.49 6.69 47.31
CA LEU A 279 -7.02 7.08 48.63
C LEU A 279 -8.14 6.79 49.63
N ARG A 280 -8.01 5.68 50.37
CA ARG A 280 -8.74 5.50 51.61
C ARG A 280 -8.09 6.42 52.63
N ILE A 281 -8.76 7.53 52.93
CA ILE A 281 -8.52 8.26 54.16
C ILE A 281 -9.10 7.39 55.28
N GLY A 282 -8.22 6.88 56.14
CA GLY A 282 -8.54 6.13 57.36
C GLY A 282 -8.99 7.06 58.49
N PRO A 283 -9.37 6.46 59.63
CA PRO A 283 -10.53 6.79 60.47
C PRO A 283 -10.47 8.14 61.18
#